data_AF-A0A958FBV8-F1
#
_entry.id   AF-A0A958FBV8-F1
#
_cell.length_a   1.000
_cell.length_b   1.000
_cell.length_c   1.000
_cell.angle_alpha   90.00
_cell.angle_beta   90.00
_cell.angle_gamma   90.00
#
_symmetry.space_group_name_H-M   'P 1'
#
loop_
_entity.id
_entity.type
_entity.pdbx_description
1 polymer ?
#
loop_
_entity_poly.entity_id
_entity_poly.type
_entity_poly.pdbx_seq_one_letter_code
_entity_poly.pdbx_strand_id
1 'polypeptide(L)'
;ETKLPGNYRLMHNERTLSILSVNPWKEESELRFYDGAALNELLPGARHLGDTANISEAVQQSRFGKELWKYFLMAAFILLFVEMLLARTGARKEYETEMSSLSGMK
;
A
#
# COMPACT_ATOMS: atom_id res chain seq x y z
N GLU A 1 -21.35 -29.15 26.72
CA GLU A 1 -21.67 -27.74 26.38
C GLU A 1 -21.39 -26.86 27.58
N THR A 2 -20.65 -25.77 27.40
CA THR A 2 -20.34 -24.82 28.48
C THR A 2 -21.35 -23.68 28.44
N LYS A 3 -22.18 -23.55 29.48
CA LYS A 3 -23.28 -22.57 29.53
C LYS A 3 -22.89 -21.19 30.09
N LEU A 4 -21.65 -21.03 30.51
CA LEU A 4 -21.14 -19.80 31.12
C LEU A 4 -20.29 -19.02 30.11
N PRO A 5 -20.53 -17.71 29.93
CA PRO A 5 -19.68 -16.88 29.10
C PRO A 5 -18.28 -16.79 29.69
N GLY A 6 -17.26 -16.75 28.84
CA GLY A 6 -15.90 -16.54 29.30
C GLY A 6 -14.83 -17.05 28.35
N ASN A 7 -13.58 -16.79 28.73
CA ASN A 7 -12.40 -17.27 28.03
C ASN A 7 -11.90 -18.54 28.73
N TYR A 8 -11.99 -19.67 28.03
CA TYR A 8 -11.61 -20.98 28.54
C TYR A 8 -10.27 -21.38 27.96
N ARG A 9 -9.37 -21.83 28.83
CA ARG A 9 -8.07 -22.35 28.42
C ARG A 9 -8.19 -23.83 28.12
N LEU A 10 -7.92 -24.22 26.88
CA LEU A 10 -7.80 -25.62 26.50
C LEU A 10 -6.42 -26.12 26.94
N MET A 11 -6.40 -27.08 27.86
CA MET A 11 -5.16 -27.62 28.44
C MET A 11 -5.00 -29.09 28.09
N HIS A 12 -3.76 -29.50 27.82
CA HIS A 12 -3.37 -30.90 27.75
C HIS A 12 -2.17 -31.07 28.69
N ASN A 13 -2.39 -31.80 29.77
CA ASN A 13 -1.50 -31.84 30.94
C ASN A 13 -1.24 -30.40 31.41
N GLU A 14 0.03 -30.03 31.60
CA GLU A 14 0.44 -28.69 32.03
C GLU A 14 0.60 -27.67 30.88
N ARG A 15 0.30 -28.05 29.63
CA ARG A 15 0.46 -27.16 28.46
C ARG A 15 -0.88 -26.60 28.00
N THR A 16 -0.89 -25.29 27.77
CA THR A 16 -2.03 -24.59 27.14
C THR A 16 -1.96 -24.79 25.63
N LEU A 17 -2.97 -25.43 25.07
CA LEU A 17 -3.09 -25.64 23.63
C LEU A 17 -3.73 -24.44 22.92
N SER A 18 -4.78 -23.87 23.52
CA SER A 18 -5.51 -22.74 22.94
C SER A 18 -6.37 -22.03 23.98
N ILE A 19 -6.89 -20.85 23.62
CA ILE A 19 -7.89 -20.12 24.39
C ILE A 19 -9.15 -20.03 23.54
N LEU A 20 -10.27 -20.50 24.10
CA LEU A 20 -11.58 -20.46 23.46
C LEU A 20 -12.46 -19.41 24.16
N SER A 21 -12.93 -18.42 23.41
CA SER A 21 -13.95 -17.48 23.88
C SER A 21 -15.33 -18.06 23.60
N VAL A 22 -16.09 -18.32 24.66
CA VAL A 22 -17.46 -18.86 24.56
C VAL A 22 -18.44 -17.75 24.91
N ASN A 23 -19.33 -17.40 23.97
CA ASN A 23 -20.54 -16.63 24.25
C ASN A 23 -21.77 -17.52 24.06
N PRO A 24 -22.47 -17.94 25.14
CA PRO A 24 -23.59 -18.88 25.05
C PRO A 24 -24.91 -18.23 24.62
N TRP A 25 -25.07 -16.91 24.76
CA TRP A 25 -26.31 -16.22 24.44
C TRP A 25 -26.38 -15.87 22.95
N LYS A 26 -27.26 -16.57 22.23
CA LYS A 26 -27.50 -16.31 20.81
C LYS A 26 -28.23 -14.99 20.59
N GLU A 27 -28.98 -14.55 21.60
CA GLU A 27 -29.75 -13.31 21.60
C GLU A 27 -28.85 -12.07 21.51
N GLU A 28 -27.59 -12.18 21.95
CA GLU A 28 -26.58 -11.12 21.82
C GLU A 28 -25.91 -11.10 20.44
N SER A 29 -26.14 -12.13 19.61
CA SER A 29 -25.53 -12.23 18.28
C SER A 29 -26.49 -11.74 17.21
N GLU A 30 -26.38 -10.47 16.82
CA GLU A 30 -27.10 -9.93 15.65
C GLU A 30 -26.44 -10.46 14.36
N LEU A 31 -26.99 -11.54 13.79
CA LEU A 31 -26.49 -12.16 12.55
C LEU A 31 -27.00 -11.48 11.27
N ARG A 32 -27.56 -10.27 11.38
CA ARG A 32 -28.08 -9.55 10.22
C ARG A 32 -26.94 -9.01 9.37
N PHE A 33 -26.96 -9.37 8.09
CA PHE A 33 -26.07 -8.76 7.11
C PHE A 33 -26.52 -7.33 6.86
N TYR A 34 -25.58 -6.40 7.00
CA TYR A 34 -25.79 -5.01 6.65
C TYR A 34 -25.35 -4.78 5.20
N ASP A 35 -26.15 -4.03 4.44
CA ASP A 35 -25.74 -3.52 3.13
C ASP A 35 -24.70 -2.40 3.29
N GLY A 36 -23.88 -2.16 2.27
CA GLY A 36 -22.81 -1.16 2.29
C GLY A 36 -23.30 0.26 2.59
N ALA A 37 -24.53 0.60 2.20
CA ALA A 37 -25.16 1.88 2.55
C ALA A 37 -25.46 1.99 4.05
N ALA A 38 -26.03 0.93 4.65
CA ALA A 38 -26.30 0.87 6.09
C ALA A 38 -24.99 0.88 6.90
N LEU A 39 -23.94 0.23 6.40
CA LEU A 39 -22.62 0.23 7.04
C LEU A 39 -22.00 1.63 7.13
N ASN A 40 -22.17 2.44 6.07
CA ASN A 40 -21.65 3.82 6.04
C ASN A 40 -22.38 4.74 7.03
N GLU A 41 -23.67 4.49 7.26
CA GLU A 41 -24.48 5.24 8.23
C GLU A 41 -24.11 4.85 9.68
N LEU A 42 -23.91 3.55 9.94
CA LEU A 42 -23.52 3.03 11.25
C LEU A 42 -22.07 3.36 11.64
N LEU A 43 -21.15 3.35 10.66
CA LEU A 43 -19.72 3.52 10.86
C LEU A 43 -19.16 4.61 9.93
N PRO A 44 -19.46 5.90 10.20
CA PRO A 44 -18.98 6.99 9.38
C PRO A 44 -17.43 7.03 9.40
N GLY A 45 -16.83 6.96 8.22
CA GLY A 45 -15.37 6.95 8.04
C GLY A 45 -14.74 5.56 7.95
N ALA A 46 -15.53 4.49 8.11
CA ALA A 46 -15.08 3.15 7.80
C ALA A 46 -15.05 2.92 6.28
N ARG A 47 -14.01 2.23 5.79
CA ARG A 47 -13.92 1.84 4.39
C ARG A 47 -14.35 0.40 4.24
N HIS A 48 -15.44 0.17 3.51
CA HIS A 48 -15.87 -1.17 3.16
C HIS A 48 -14.89 -1.79 2.15
N LEU A 49 -14.32 -2.95 2.48
CA LEU A 49 -13.55 -3.78 1.57
C LEU A 49 -14.47 -4.92 1.13
N GLY A 50 -14.76 -5.02 -0.17
CA GLY A 50 -15.54 -6.15 -0.69
C GLY A 50 -14.78 -7.48 -0.56
N ASP A 51 -15.51 -8.59 -0.67
CA ASP A 51 -15.02 -9.96 -0.42
C ASP A 51 -13.79 -10.38 -1.25
N THR A 52 -13.52 -9.72 -2.38
CA THR A 52 -12.39 -10.00 -3.27
C THR A 52 -11.19 -9.08 -3.05
N ALA A 53 -11.28 -8.13 -2.12
CA ALA A 53 -10.19 -7.21 -1.84
C ALA A 53 -9.07 -7.91 -1.07
N ASN A 54 -7.83 -7.72 -1.52
CA ASN A 54 -6.67 -8.22 -0.80
C ASN A 54 -6.49 -7.40 0.49
N ILE A 55 -7.03 -7.92 1.60
CA ILE A 55 -7.11 -7.23 2.90
C ILE A 55 -5.74 -6.71 3.33
N SER A 56 -4.68 -7.49 3.10
CA SER A 56 -3.31 -7.11 3.43
C SER A 56 -2.87 -5.81 2.72
N GLU A 57 -3.15 -5.71 1.42
CA GLU A 57 -2.76 -4.56 0.61
C GLU A 57 -3.57 -3.31 0.99
N ALA A 58 -4.87 -3.47 1.20
CA ALA A 58 -5.75 -2.37 1.61
C ALA A 58 -5.42 -1.84 3.01
N VAL A 59 -5.06 -2.72 3.96
CA VAL A 59 -4.59 -2.33 5.29
C VAL A 59 -3.24 -1.60 5.19
N GLN A 60 -2.32 -2.07 4.36
CA GLN A 60 -1.03 -1.39 4.15
C GLN A 60 -1.22 0.01 3.56
N GLN A 61 -2.05 0.14 2.51
CA GLN A 61 -2.35 1.43 1.90
C GLN A 61 -3.05 2.40 2.87
N SER A 62 -3.90 1.88 3.76
CA SER A 62 -4.56 2.71 4.78
C SER A 62 -3.61 3.19 5.88
N ARG A 63 -2.59 2.39 6.24
CA ARG A 63 -1.66 2.72 7.34
C ARG A 63 -0.47 3.56 6.90
N PHE A 64 0.07 3.28 5.71
CA PHE A 64 1.31 3.89 5.23
C PHE A 64 1.09 4.86 4.05
N GLY A 65 -0.12 4.90 3.49
CA GLY A 65 -0.43 5.71 2.32
C GLY A 65 -0.01 5.06 1.00
N LYS A 66 -0.08 5.82 -0.10
CA LYS A 66 0.35 5.38 -1.43
C LYS A 66 1.87 5.55 -1.58
N GLU A 67 2.52 4.57 -2.19
CA GLU A 67 3.97 4.56 -2.41
C GLU A 67 4.40 5.49 -3.57
N LEU A 68 4.40 6.81 -3.32
CA LEU A 68 4.74 7.79 -4.36
C LEU A 68 6.22 7.77 -4.80
N TRP A 69 7.10 7.20 -3.98
CA TRP A 69 8.55 7.19 -4.23
C TRP A 69 8.92 6.48 -5.54
N LYS A 70 8.14 5.47 -5.95
CA LYS A 70 8.34 4.76 -7.23
C LYS A 70 8.16 5.70 -8.41
N TYR A 71 7.19 6.61 -8.36
CA TYR A 71 6.97 7.61 -9.40
C TYR A 71 8.10 8.64 -9.44
N PHE A 72 8.58 9.11 -8.28
CA PHE A 72 9.72 10.02 -8.23
C PHE A 72 11.01 9.38 -8.75
N LEU A 73 11.25 8.11 -8.43
CA LEU A 73 12.41 7.39 -8.94
C LEU A 73 12.37 7.24 -10.46
N MET A 74 11.20 6.90 -11.02
CA MET A 74 11.02 6.84 -12.46
C MET A 74 11.21 8.21 -13.14
N ALA A 75 10.68 9.27 -12.54
CA ALA A 75 10.89 10.64 -13.02
C ALA A 75 12.38 11.03 -13.00
N ALA A 76 13.12 10.66 -11.95
CA ALA A 76 14.55 10.91 -11.85
C ALA A 76 15.34 10.20 -12.97
N PHE A 77 15.00 8.94 -13.28
CA PHE A 77 15.62 8.23 -14.41
C PHE A 77 15.32 8.90 -15.76
N ILE A 78 14.08 9.35 -15.98
CA ILE A 78 13.71 10.05 -17.21
C ILE A 78 14.53 11.35 -17.35
N LEU A 79 14.62 12.14 -16.28
CA LEU A 79 15.44 13.36 -16.24
C LEU A 79 16.90 13.07 -16.55
N LEU A 80 17.47 12.02 -15.95
CA LEU A 80 18.85 11.62 -16.17
C LEU A 80 19.10 11.22 -17.63
N PHE A 81 18.16 10.50 -18.26
CA PHE A 81 18.22 10.18 -19.69
C PHE A 81 18.15 11.44 -20.57
N VAL A 82 17.26 12.37 -20.25
CA VAL A 82 17.14 13.64 -20.98
C VAL A 82 18.44 14.44 -20.86
N GLU A 83 19.03 14.50 -19.67
CA GLU A 83 20.29 15.19 -19.43
C GLU A 83 21.44 14.58 -20.22
N MET A 84 21.55 13.25 -20.29
CA MET A 84 22.54 12.58 -21.13
C MET A 84 22.37 12.90 -22.63
N LEU A 85 21.14 12.96 -23.13
CA LEU A 85 20.86 13.31 -24.53
C LEU A 85 21.23 14.76 -24.85
N LEU A 86 20.92 15.68 -23.94
CA LEU A 86 21.26 17.10 -24.06
C LEU A 86 22.78 17.31 -23.97
N ALA A 87 23.46 16.68 -23.01
CA ALA A 87 24.91 16.77 -22.87
C ALA A 87 25.64 16.28 -24.12
N ARG A 88 25.16 15.18 -24.73
CA ARG A 88 25.73 14.64 -25.97
C ARG A 88 25.59 15.60 -27.17
N THR A 89 24.48 16.33 -27.26
CA THR A 89 24.23 17.27 -28.38
C THR A 89 24.90 18.63 -28.15
N GLY A 90 24.96 19.11 -26.90
CA GLY A 90 25.66 20.33 -26.52
C GLY A 90 27.17 20.24 -26.73
N ALA A 91 27.81 19.18 -26.24
CA ALA A 91 29.25 18.96 -26.40
C ALA A 91 29.68 18.95 -27.87
N ARG A 92 28.88 18.33 -28.76
CA ARG A 92 29.17 18.29 -30.19
C ARG A 92 29.20 19.67 -30.86
N LYS A 93 28.37 20.60 -30.37
CA LYS A 93 28.22 21.95 -30.92
C LYS A 93 29.40 22.86 -30.58
N GLU A 94 29.98 22.70 -29.39
CA GLU A 94 31.18 23.44 -28.96
C GLU A 94 32.40 23.04 -29.80
N TYR A 95 32.60 21.74 -30.05
CA TYR A 95 33.69 21.24 -30.92
C TYR A 95 33.60 21.73 -32.37
N GLU A 96 32.40 21.77 -32.97
CA GLU A 96 32.20 22.30 -34.33
C GLU A 96 32.48 23.81 -34.42
N THR A 97 32.16 24.56 -33.35
CA THR A 97 32.38 26.01 -33.30
C THR A 97 33.87 26.34 -33.16
N GLU A 98 34.61 25.63 -32.32
CA GLU A 98 36.07 25.78 -32.20
C GLU A 98 36.79 25.42 -33.52
N MET A 99 36.42 24.30 -34.15
CA MET A 99 37.02 23.89 -35.44
C MET A 99 36.76 24.90 -36.58
N SER A 100 35.56 25.50 -36.62
CA SER A 100 35.22 26.52 -37.61
C SER A 100 36.01 27.82 -37.39
N SER A 101 36.22 28.24 -36.14
CA SER A 101 37.06 29.41 -35.82
C SER A 101 38.54 29.21 -36.14
N LEU A 102 39.07 28.00 -35.95
CA LEU A 102 40.47 27.66 -36.26
C LEU A 102 40.71 27.52 -37.78
N SER A 103 39.70 27.08 -38.53
CA SER A 103 39.76 26.97 -40.00
C SER A 103 39.65 28.34 -40.69
N GLY A 104 38.90 29.29 -40.11
CA GLY A 104 38.74 30.65 -40.64
C GLY A 104 39.91 31.62 -40.36
N MET A 105 40.92 31.20 -39.58
CA MET A 105 42.14 31.98 -39.31
C MET A 105 43.31 31.63 -40.25
N LYS A 106 43.09 30.82 -41.29
CA LYS A 106 44.08 30.55 -42.36
C LYS A 106 43.86 31.39 -43.59
#